data_AF-A0A351JN37-F1
#
_entry.id   AF-A0A351JN37-F1
#
_cell.length_a   1.000
_cell.length_b   1.000
_cell.length_c   1.000
_cell.angle_alpha   90.00
_cell.angle_beta   90.00
_cell.angle_gamma   90.00
#
_symmetry.space_group_name_H-M   'P 1'
#
loop_
_entity.id
_entity.type
_entity.pdbx_description
1 polymer ?
#
loop_
_entity_poly.entity_id
_entity_poly.type
_entity_poly.pdbx_seq_one_letter_code
_entity_poly.pdbx_strand_id
1 'polypeptide(L)'
;MVQAVATPRSSRNAVVVAVSPEAADAAFGETIHYTIAITNKGIETAVLSIGAQDGLGWKLSLSADTLTNTAGEQVKLGLEVTLPLGIEFVALDLETTSLDPAADEIIEIAWVRFSDGRIVDGFSSLVRPQQPLPARIAELTGIRPEELVLAPPIEEVLPGVLAALSGRTVVSHGTIAGTGMPFDRAFLEAAAFRAGLMFPPVEWVDSLEAAKVAWTGLRSYSLGNLREWLRLPEVPMHRAWPDAVAAGLVWLSALSTNRITVVVLAEGTASPCAVAATLAQIGE
;
A
#
# COMPACT_ATOMS: atom_id res chain seq x y z
N MET A 1 0.58 -18.33 6.12
CA MET A 1 1.81 -19.13 5.96
C MET A 1 1.70 -19.90 4.64
N VAL A 2 2.36 -19.44 3.58
CA VAL A 2 2.27 -20.04 2.25
C VAL A 2 3.46 -20.98 2.06
N GLN A 3 3.21 -22.29 2.01
CA GLN A 3 4.18 -23.26 1.50
C GLN A 3 4.04 -23.30 -0.02
N ALA A 4 5.02 -22.75 -0.74
CA ALA A 4 5.12 -22.96 -2.18
C ALA A 4 6.02 -24.18 -2.41
N VAL A 5 5.44 -25.28 -2.89
CA VAL A 5 6.19 -26.51 -3.23
C VAL A 5 6.30 -26.58 -4.74
N ALA A 6 7.48 -26.38 -5.31
CA ALA A 6 7.73 -26.78 -6.70
C ALA A 6 8.26 -28.22 -6.74
N THR A 7 7.71 -29.01 -7.66
CA THR A 7 8.15 -30.37 -7.96
C THR A 7 8.70 -30.41 -9.39
N PRO A 8 9.96 -30.82 -9.60
CA PRO A 8 10.51 -30.92 -10.95
C PRO A 8 9.83 -31.99 -11.81
N ARG A 9 9.83 -31.78 -13.14
CA ARG A 9 9.34 -32.75 -14.14
C ARG A 9 10.15 -34.06 -14.22
N SER A 10 11.33 -34.09 -13.60
CA SER A 10 12.27 -35.23 -13.57
C SER A 10 12.41 -35.73 -12.14
N SER A 11 12.23 -37.04 -11.94
CA SER A 11 12.38 -37.70 -10.63
C SER A 11 13.83 -37.77 -10.13
N ARG A 12 14.83 -37.47 -10.97
CA ARG A 12 16.25 -37.59 -10.58
C ARG A 12 16.77 -36.42 -9.76
N ASN A 13 16.35 -35.18 -10.08
CA ASN A 13 16.82 -33.94 -9.44
C ASN A 13 15.64 -33.15 -8.83
N ALA A 14 14.75 -33.87 -8.14
CA ALA A 14 13.57 -33.23 -7.54
C ALA A 14 13.98 -32.36 -6.35
N VAL A 15 13.83 -31.03 -6.42
CA VAL A 15 14.13 -30.10 -5.31
C VAL A 15 12.85 -29.39 -4.89
N VAL A 16 12.59 -29.41 -3.57
CA VAL A 16 11.49 -28.69 -2.94
C VAL A 16 12.08 -27.55 -2.11
N VAL A 17 11.51 -26.35 -2.23
CA VAL A 17 11.90 -25.16 -1.46
C VAL A 17 10.75 -24.74 -0.58
N ALA A 18 11.02 -24.32 0.64
CA ALA A 18 10.05 -23.66 1.51
C ALA A 18 10.71 -22.43 2.14
N VAL A 19 9.97 -21.34 2.29
CA VAL A 19 10.46 -20.09 2.89
C VAL A 19 9.57 -19.74 4.07
N SER A 20 10.16 -19.43 5.22
CA SER A 20 9.43 -19.06 6.43
C SER A 20 10.12 -17.90 7.16
N PRO A 21 9.38 -16.87 7.60
CA PRO A 21 9.94 -15.85 8.48
C PRO A 21 10.34 -16.43 9.83
N GLU A 22 11.39 -15.87 10.43
CA GLU A 22 11.78 -16.13 11.81
C GLU A 22 11.02 -15.22 12.80
N ALA A 23 10.55 -14.06 12.35
CA ALA A 23 9.70 -13.13 13.08
C ALA A 23 8.50 -12.69 12.22
N ALA A 24 7.35 -12.47 12.85
CA ALA A 24 6.11 -12.13 12.14
C ALA A 24 6.08 -10.69 11.63
N ASP A 25 6.78 -9.76 12.32
CA ASP A 25 6.66 -8.32 12.11
C ASP A 25 8.04 -7.65 12.13
N ALA A 26 8.16 -6.53 11.41
CA ALA A 26 9.32 -5.63 11.43
C ALA A 26 8.86 -4.20 11.12
N ALA A 27 9.59 -3.19 11.57
CA ALA A 27 9.33 -1.80 11.17
C ALA A 27 10.08 -1.45 9.88
N PHE A 28 9.69 -0.35 9.21
CA PHE A 28 10.50 0.19 8.10
C PHE A 28 11.95 0.42 8.54
N GLY A 29 12.91 0.00 7.71
CA GLY A 29 14.34 0.00 8.02
C GLY A 29 14.85 -1.17 8.86
N GLU A 30 13.97 -1.99 9.43
CA GLU A 30 14.36 -3.23 10.07
C GLU A 30 14.54 -4.35 9.04
N THR A 31 15.30 -5.36 9.45
CA THR A 31 15.58 -6.54 8.65
C THR A 31 14.76 -7.71 9.18
N ILE A 32 13.96 -8.31 8.31
CA ILE A 32 13.31 -9.59 8.60
C ILE A 32 14.25 -10.71 8.16
N HIS A 33 14.47 -11.66 9.07
CA HIS A 33 15.21 -12.87 8.79
C HIS A 33 14.26 -13.99 8.34
N TYR A 34 14.58 -14.63 7.22
CA TYR A 34 13.85 -15.76 6.66
C TYR A 34 14.75 -16.99 6.62
N THR A 35 14.17 -18.14 6.93
CA THR A 35 14.77 -19.44 6.63
C THR A 35 14.23 -19.96 5.30
N ILE A 36 15.13 -20.27 4.36
CA ILE A 36 14.86 -21.02 3.14
C ILE A 36 15.28 -22.49 3.39
N ALA A 37 14.32 -23.39 3.46
CA ALA A 37 14.54 -24.83 3.55
C ALA A 37 14.50 -25.47 2.16
N ILE A 38 15.62 -26.04 1.72
CA ILE A 38 15.76 -26.72 0.43
C ILE A 38 15.92 -28.21 0.70
N THR A 39 15.06 -29.04 0.11
CA THR A 39 15.09 -30.50 0.27
C THR A 39 15.26 -31.18 -1.08
N ASN A 40 16.35 -31.91 -1.26
CA ASN A 40 16.56 -32.76 -2.45
C ASN A 40 15.79 -34.08 -2.27
N LYS A 41 14.67 -34.19 -2.98
CA LYS A 41 13.83 -35.38 -3.13
C LYS A 41 14.24 -36.26 -4.32
N GLY A 42 15.30 -35.90 -5.03
CA GLY A 42 15.93 -36.68 -6.07
C GLY A 42 16.75 -37.85 -5.53
N ILE A 43 17.50 -38.48 -6.43
CA ILE A 43 18.36 -39.63 -6.13
C ILE A 43 19.85 -39.35 -6.35
N GLU A 44 20.19 -38.18 -6.89
CA GLU A 44 21.56 -37.73 -7.14
C GLU A 44 21.86 -36.44 -6.35
N THR A 45 23.14 -36.17 -6.13
CA THR A 45 23.60 -34.88 -5.58
C THR A 45 23.42 -33.78 -6.63
N ALA A 46 22.86 -32.64 -6.22
CA ALA A 46 22.63 -31.49 -7.09
C ALA A 46 23.48 -30.28 -6.67
N VAL A 47 24.02 -29.56 -7.65
CA VAL A 47 24.58 -28.22 -7.46
C VAL A 47 23.49 -27.21 -7.81
N LEU A 48 23.19 -26.32 -6.88
CA LEU A 48 22.08 -25.38 -6.95
C LEU A 48 22.60 -23.95 -6.95
N SER A 49 22.09 -23.11 -7.85
CA SER A 49 22.21 -21.65 -7.80
C SER A 49 20.94 -21.04 -7.21
N ILE A 50 21.07 -20.01 -6.39
CA ILE A 50 19.98 -19.45 -5.60
C ILE A 50 19.96 -17.95 -5.79
N GLY A 51 18.79 -17.41 -6.10
CA GLY A 51 18.55 -15.98 -6.18
C GLY A 51 17.31 -15.60 -5.39
N ALA A 52 17.25 -14.33 -4.98
CA ALA A 52 16.06 -13.72 -4.41
C ALA A 52 15.81 -12.39 -5.13
N GLN A 53 14.54 -12.10 -5.41
CA GLN A 53 14.12 -10.85 -6.05
C GLN A 53 12.80 -10.39 -5.42
N ASP A 54 12.57 -9.08 -5.45
CA ASP A 54 11.34 -8.46 -4.98
C ASP A 54 10.77 -7.49 -6.03
N GLY A 55 9.51 -7.08 -5.86
CA GLY A 55 8.82 -6.22 -6.83
C GLY A 55 8.92 -4.72 -6.55
N LEU A 56 9.48 -4.31 -5.41
CA LEU A 56 9.43 -2.94 -4.88
C LEU A 56 10.81 -2.36 -4.55
N GLY A 57 11.90 -3.05 -4.89
CA GLY A 57 13.27 -2.60 -4.68
C GLY A 57 13.78 -2.74 -3.25
N TRP A 58 13.27 -3.72 -2.50
CA TRP A 58 13.74 -4.02 -1.14
C TRP A 58 15.18 -4.56 -1.17
N LYS A 59 15.94 -4.35 -0.09
CA LYS A 59 17.30 -4.88 0.00
C LYS A 59 17.25 -6.34 0.45
N LEU A 60 17.80 -7.23 -0.38
CA LEU A 60 17.85 -8.67 -0.14
C LEU A 60 19.29 -9.13 0.06
N SER A 61 19.54 -10.01 1.03
CA SER A 61 20.86 -10.62 1.26
C SER A 61 20.71 -12.12 1.56
N LEU A 62 21.35 -12.96 0.74
CA LEU A 62 21.37 -14.41 0.91
C LEU A 62 22.63 -14.85 1.64
N SER A 63 22.49 -15.78 2.58
CA SER A 63 23.63 -16.42 3.25
C SER A 63 24.50 -17.27 2.32
N ALA A 64 23.93 -17.75 1.20
CA ALA A 64 24.65 -18.41 0.11
C ALA A 64 23.87 -18.26 -1.20
N ASP A 65 24.59 -18.06 -2.31
CA ASP A 65 24.05 -18.01 -3.68
C ASP A 65 24.22 -19.34 -4.44
N THR A 66 24.97 -20.28 -3.85
CA THR A 66 25.24 -21.59 -4.40
C THR A 66 25.28 -22.64 -3.30
N LEU A 67 24.78 -23.85 -3.56
CA LEU A 67 24.89 -24.98 -2.62
C LEU A 67 25.04 -26.32 -3.33
N THR A 68 25.67 -27.28 -2.67
CA THR A 68 25.63 -28.69 -3.08
C THR A 68 24.69 -29.43 -2.14
N ASN A 69 23.68 -30.11 -2.66
CA ASN A 69 22.65 -30.79 -1.87
C ASN A 69 22.57 -32.28 -2.24
N THR A 70 22.88 -33.14 -1.28
CA THR A 70 22.90 -34.59 -1.49
C THR A 70 21.48 -35.16 -1.49
N ALA A 71 21.26 -36.28 -2.18
CA ALA A 71 19.95 -36.94 -2.21
C ALA A 71 19.40 -37.23 -0.80
N GLY A 72 18.17 -36.80 -0.53
CA GLY A 72 17.49 -36.96 0.76
C GLY A 72 17.86 -35.89 1.80
N GLU A 73 18.85 -35.04 1.54
CA GLU A 73 19.28 -33.99 2.46
C GLU A 73 18.35 -32.78 2.44
N GLN A 74 18.14 -32.18 3.61
CA GLN A 74 17.54 -30.86 3.76
C GLN A 74 18.61 -29.88 4.25
N VAL A 75 18.78 -28.78 3.52
CA VAL A 75 19.66 -27.66 3.88
C VAL A 75 18.82 -26.44 4.18
N LYS A 76 19.27 -25.62 5.12
CA LYS A 76 18.66 -24.33 5.47
C LYS A 76 19.60 -23.20 5.13
N LEU A 77 19.05 -22.13 4.55
CA LEU A 77 19.75 -20.89 4.26
C LEU A 77 19.02 -19.72 4.91
N GLY A 78 19.77 -18.72 5.35
CA GLY A 78 19.24 -17.42 5.73
C GLY A 78 19.02 -16.52 4.51
N LEU A 79 17.89 -15.82 4.50
CA LEU A 79 17.59 -14.68 3.64
C LEU A 79 17.23 -13.49 4.55
N GLU A 80 17.97 -12.41 4.42
CA GLU A 80 17.68 -11.14 5.07
C GLU A 80 16.97 -10.21 4.10
N VAL A 81 15.91 -9.57 4.60
CA VAL A 81 15.08 -8.64 3.84
C VAL A 81 14.97 -7.35 4.64
N THR A 82 15.61 -6.29 4.18
CA THR A 82 15.51 -4.97 4.82
C THR A 82 14.43 -4.16 4.12
N LEU A 83 13.45 -3.72 4.91
CA LEU A 83 12.40 -2.82 4.44
C LEU A 83 12.99 -1.46 4.07
N PRO A 84 12.47 -0.79 3.03
CA PRO A 84 12.97 0.53 2.64
C PRO A 84 12.77 1.56 3.76
N LEU A 85 13.66 2.55 3.83
CA LEU A 85 13.53 3.75 4.65
C LEU A 85 13.34 4.97 3.74
N GLY A 86 12.77 6.04 4.29
CA GLY A 86 12.48 7.27 3.56
C GLY A 86 11.17 7.18 2.77
N ILE A 87 10.24 6.33 3.20
CA ILE A 87 8.90 6.30 2.61
C ILE A 87 8.11 7.47 3.19
N GLU A 88 7.98 8.54 2.40
CA GLU A 88 7.23 9.73 2.76
C GLU A 88 6.11 9.99 1.75
N PHE A 89 4.91 10.21 2.27
CA PHE A 89 3.75 10.59 1.46
C PHE A 89 2.73 11.36 2.30
N VAL A 90 1.75 11.95 1.64
CA VAL A 90 0.61 12.61 2.27
C VAL A 90 -0.66 11.85 1.88
N ALA A 91 -1.39 11.29 2.83
CA ALA A 91 -2.73 10.80 2.56
C ALA A 91 -3.72 11.96 2.63
N LEU A 92 -4.68 12.01 1.70
CA LEU A 92 -5.66 13.08 1.60
C LEU A 92 -7.04 12.51 1.32
N ASP A 93 -8.04 13.13 1.93
CA ASP A 93 -9.45 12.82 1.71
C ASP A 93 -10.29 14.10 1.83
N LEU A 94 -11.38 14.18 1.08
CA LEU A 94 -12.31 15.30 1.02
C LEU A 94 -13.74 14.84 1.26
N GLU A 95 -14.49 15.65 1.99
CA GLU A 95 -15.96 15.60 1.95
C GLU A 95 -16.48 16.75 1.08
N THR A 96 -17.53 16.47 0.30
CA THR A 96 -18.05 17.40 -0.71
C THR A 96 -19.58 17.48 -0.67
N THR A 97 -20.16 18.52 -1.26
CA THR A 97 -21.62 18.68 -1.36
C THR A 97 -22.30 17.65 -2.28
N SER A 98 -21.55 17.06 -3.21
CA SER A 98 -21.93 15.95 -4.09
C SER A 98 -20.69 15.54 -4.93
N LEU A 99 -20.85 14.81 -6.03
CA LEU A 99 -19.77 14.12 -6.74
C LEU A 99 -19.19 14.85 -7.96
N ASP A 100 -19.68 16.04 -8.34
CA ASP A 100 -19.22 16.76 -9.53
C ASP A 100 -18.24 17.89 -9.19
N PRO A 101 -16.92 17.76 -9.43
CA PRO A 101 -15.93 18.80 -9.12
C PRO A 101 -16.21 20.17 -9.78
N ALA A 102 -16.94 20.18 -10.90
CA ALA A 102 -17.25 21.41 -11.62
C ALA A 102 -18.40 22.20 -10.96
N ALA A 103 -19.33 21.52 -10.30
CA ALA A 103 -20.55 22.11 -9.74
C ALA A 103 -20.59 22.08 -8.20
N ASP A 104 -19.96 21.09 -7.58
CA ASP A 104 -19.98 20.83 -6.15
C ASP A 104 -18.77 21.44 -5.43
N GLU A 105 -18.95 21.60 -4.12
CA GLU A 105 -18.01 22.30 -3.25
C GLU A 105 -17.42 21.36 -2.20
N ILE A 106 -16.19 21.63 -1.80
CA ILE A 106 -15.52 20.95 -0.70
C ILE A 106 -16.07 21.50 0.62
N ILE A 107 -16.42 20.63 1.55
CA ILE A 107 -16.96 20.98 2.87
C ILE A 107 -16.10 20.50 4.04
N GLU A 108 -15.20 19.55 3.81
CA GLU A 108 -14.15 19.14 4.75
C GLU A 108 -12.91 18.72 3.96
N ILE A 109 -11.74 19.08 4.47
CA ILE A 109 -10.44 18.65 3.93
C ILE A 109 -9.64 18.06 5.07
N ALA A 110 -8.98 16.94 4.82
CA ALA A 110 -7.89 16.50 5.66
C ALA A 110 -6.70 16.01 4.84
N TRP A 111 -5.51 16.27 5.37
CA TRP A 111 -4.29 15.64 4.90
C TRP A 111 -3.46 15.17 6.08
N VAL A 112 -2.80 14.03 5.91
CA VAL A 112 -2.00 13.36 6.95
C VAL A 112 -0.67 12.95 6.34
N ARG A 113 0.43 13.46 6.91
CA ARG A 113 1.76 13.12 6.43
C ARG A 113 2.28 11.89 7.15
N PHE A 114 2.72 10.92 6.35
CA PHE A 114 3.37 9.71 6.82
C PHE A 114 4.86 9.76 6.52
N SER A 115 5.66 9.23 7.45
CA SER A 115 7.09 9.00 7.31
C SER A 115 7.42 7.66 7.97
N ASP A 116 7.91 6.71 7.18
CA ASP A 116 8.34 5.37 7.61
C ASP A 116 7.28 4.67 8.50
N GLY A 117 6.03 4.68 8.04
CA GLY A 117 4.90 4.03 8.70
C GLY A 117 4.26 4.82 9.83
N ARG A 118 4.76 6.02 10.16
CA ARG A 118 4.22 6.85 11.25
C ARG A 118 3.58 8.12 10.73
N ILE A 119 2.49 8.53 11.36
CA ILE A 119 1.94 9.89 11.17
C ILE A 119 2.88 10.88 11.85
N VAL A 120 3.38 11.84 11.08
CA VAL A 120 4.33 12.86 11.54
C VAL A 120 3.78 14.27 11.49
N ASP A 121 2.66 14.48 10.79
CA ASP A 121 2.00 15.78 10.66
C ASP A 121 0.59 15.58 10.10
N GLY A 122 -0.24 16.60 10.22
CA GLY A 122 -1.55 16.59 9.61
C GLY A 122 -2.33 17.87 9.82
N PHE A 123 -3.35 18.03 9.00
CA PHE A 123 -4.31 19.12 9.06
C PHE A 123 -5.70 18.61 8.75
N SER A 124 -6.70 19.19 9.39
CA SER A 124 -8.09 19.04 9.00
C SER A 124 -8.83 20.34 9.22
N SER A 125 -9.75 20.66 8.30
CA SER A 125 -10.64 21.81 8.42
C SER A 125 -11.96 21.53 7.74
N LEU A 126 -13.05 21.96 8.38
CA LEU A 126 -14.28 22.24 7.66
C LEU A 126 -14.06 23.40 6.70
N VAL A 127 -14.85 23.44 5.64
CA VAL A 127 -14.83 24.49 4.61
C VAL A 127 -16.25 24.97 4.39
N ARG A 128 -16.47 26.28 4.46
CA ARG A 128 -17.79 26.85 4.23
C ARG A 128 -18.15 26.82 2.74
N PRO A 129 -19.18 26.06 2.32
CA PRO A 129 -19.67 26.11 0.94
C PRO A 129 -20.51 27.37 0.70
N GLN A 130 -20.67 27.75 -0.56
CA GLN A 130 -21.58 28.81 -0.99
C GLN A 130 -23.03 28.33 -1.04
N GLN A 131 -23.25 27.05 -1.36
CA GLN A 131 -24.58 26.45 -1.39
C GLN A 131 -24.93 25.73 -0.07
N PRO A 132 -26.22 25.68 0.31
CA PRO A 132 -26.65 24.90 1.46
C PRO A 132 -26.27 23.41 1.32
N LEU A 133 -25.79 22.82 2.42
CA LEU A 133 -25.46 21.40 2.46
C LEU A 133 -26.72 20.53 2.24
N PRO A 134 -26.73 19.63 1.24
CA PRO A 134 -27.86 18.72 1.06
C PRO A 134 -28.05 17.81 2.27
N ALA A 135 -29.31 17.61 2.69
CA ALA A 135 -29.64 16.82 3.88
C ALA A 135 -29.05 15.40 3.86
N ARG A 136 -29.00 14.77 2.69
CA ARG A 136 -28.38 13.45 2.51
C ARG A 136 -26.88 13.45 2.81
N ILE A 137 -26.16 14.52 2.46
CA ILE A 137 -24.73 14.63 2.76
C ILE A 137 -24.53 14.89 4.25
N ALA A 138 -25.36 15.75 4.86
CA ALA A 138 -25.31 15.97 6.30
C ALA A 138 -25.55 14.67 7.11
N GLU A 139 -26.47 13.82 6.65
CA GLU A 139 -26.70 12.49 7.24
C GLU A 139 -25.52 11.54 7.00
N LEU A 140 -24.92 11.56 5.80
CA LEU A 140 -23.81 10.69 5.43
C LEU A 140 -22.54 11.02 6.24
N THR A 141 -22.16 12.30 6.29
CA THR A 141 -20.90 12.76 6.90
C THR A 141 -21.05 13.12 8.38
N GLY A 142 -22.28 13.32 8.86
CA GLY A 142 -22.55 13.85 10.19
C GLY A 142 -22.16 15.33 10.37
N ILE A 143 -21.73 16.02 9.30
CA ILE A 143 -21.42 17.45 9.34
C ILE A 143 -22.73 18.24 9.36
N ARG A 144 -22.91 19.07 10.39
CA ARG A 144 -24.10 19.89 10.51
C ARG A 144 -23.94 21.23 9.78
N PRO A 145 -24.98 21.75 9.10
CA PRO A 145 -24.91 23.03 8.40
C PRO A 145 -24.39 24.19 9.27
N GLU A 146 -24.71 24.20 10.57
CA GLU A 146 -24.29 25.27 11.49
C GLU A 146 -22.77 25.29 11.71
N GLU A 147 -22.10 24.13 11.61
CA GLU A 147 -20.64 24.03 11.72
C GLU A 147 -19.96 24.63 10.48
N LEU A 148 -20.58 24.47 9.31
CA LEU A 148 -20.08 25.02 8.05
C LEU A 148 -20.22 26.55 7.98
N VAL A 149 -21.23 27.14 8.61
CA VAL A 149 -21.38 28.61 8.63
C VAL A 149 -20.20 29.28 9.35
N LEU A 150 -19.67 28.63 10.38
CA LEU A 150 -18.54 29.10 11.19
C LEU A 150 -17.18 28.71 10.60
N ALA A 151 -17.15 27.83 9.60
CA ALA A 151 -15.94 27.37 8.97
C ALA A 151 -15.30 28.46 8.09
N PRO A 152 -13.96 28.42 7.89
CA PRO A 152 -13.30 29.28 6.93
C PRO A 152 -13.78 28.98 5.50
N PRO A 153 -13.80 29.98 4.61
CA PRO A 153 -14.05 29.75 3.19
C PRO A 153 -12.87 29.04 2.53
N ILE A 154 -13.10 28.40 1.38
CA ILE A 154 -12.07 27.59 0.71
C ILE A 154 -10.82 28.40 0.35
N GLU A 155 -10.97 29.69 0.07
CA GLU A 155 -9.89 30.61 -0.28
C GLU A 155 -8.87 30.80 0.85
N GLU A 156 -9.29 30.62 2.12
CA GLU A 156 -8.40 30.70 3.28
C GLU A 156 -7.68 29.36 3.54
N VAL A 157 -8.33 28.24 3.25
CA VAL A 157 -7.81 26.88 3.53
C VAL A 157 -6.90 26.37 2.41
N LEU A 158 -7.31 26.58 1.16
CA LEU A 158 -6.71 25.95 -0.02
C LEU A 158 -5.23 26.28 -0.22
N PRO A 159 -4.73 27.52 -0.03
CA PRO A 159 -3.30 27.80 -0.20
C PRO A 159 -2.40 26.95 0.69
N GLY A 160 -2.80 26.74 1.96
CA GLY A 160 -2.07 25.91 2.91
C GLY A 160 -2.07 24.44 2.52
N VAL A 161 -3.22 23.95 2.04
CA VAL A 161 -3.34 22.57 1.52
C VAL A 161 -2.43 22.37 0.31
N LEU A 162 -2.51 23.22 -0.72
CA LEU A 162 -1.67 23.10 -1.91
C LEU A 162 -0.16 23.15 -1.59
N ALA A 163 0.25 24.02 -0.66
CA ALA A 163 1.63 24.06 -0.18
C ALA A 163 2.06 22.76 0.53
N ALA A 164 1.17 22.15 1.29
CA ALA A 164 1.40 20.86 1.94
C ALA A 164 1.50 19.70 0.95
N LEU A 165 0.87 19.77 -0.22
CA LEU A 165 0.95 18.71 -1.25
C LEU A 165 2.13 18.89 -2.21
N SER A 166 2.58 20.13 -2.43
CA SER A 166 3.58 20.45 -3.44
C SER A 166 4.87 19.63 -3.33
N GLY A 167 5.25 18.96 -4.43
CA GLY A 167 6.47 18.16 -4.52
C GLY A 167 6.42 16.84 -3.75
N ARG A 168 5.24 16.40 -3.29
CA ARG A 168 5.05 15.15 -2.55
C ARG A 168 4.23 14.14 -3.33
N THR A 169 4.34 12.88 -2.93
CA THR A 169 3.39 11.83 -3.31
C THR A 169 2.16 11.94 -2.43
N VAL A 170 0.98 12.01 -3.06
CA VAL A 170 -0.32 12.08 -2.41
C VAL A 170 -1.06 10.78 -2.63
N VAL A 171 -1.54 10.20 -1.54
CA VAL A 171 -2.34 8.98 -1.52
C VAL A 171 -3.79 9.37 -1.32
N SER A 172 -4.66 8.95 -2.23
CA SER A 172 -6.12 9.06 -2.07
C SER A 172 -6.78 7.70 -2.27
N HIS A 173 -8.10 7.64 -2.16
CA HIS A 173 -8.85 6.40 -2.30
C HIS A 173 -9.91 6.47 -3.39
N GLY A 174 -9.56 5.96 -4.57
CA GLY A 174 -10.44 5.86 -5.72
C GLY A 174 -10.33 7.02 -6.70
N THR A 175 -10.92 6.79 -7.87
CA THR A 175 -10.92 7.70 -9.02
C THR A 175 -12.33 7.94 -9.51
N ILE A 176 -12.52 9.04 -10.25
CA ILE A 176 -13.77 9.32 -10.95
C ILE A 176 -13.91 8.30 -12.08
N ALA A 177 -15.02 7.56 -12.03
CA ALA A 177 -15.31 6.47 -12.96
C ALA A 177 -15.16 6.90 -14.43
N GLY A 178 -14.41 6.12 -15.21
CA GLY A 178 -14.18 6.37 -16.64
C GLY A 178 -13.11 7.42 -16.95
N THR A 179 -12.54 8.12 -15.95
CA THR A 179 -11.51 9.14 -16.18
C THR A 179 -10.12 8.70 -15.70
N GLY A 180 -10.04 7.82 -14.70
CA GLY A 180 -8.80 7.46 -14.01
C GLY A 180 -8.21 8.61 -13.18
N MET A 181 -8.91 9.74 -13.06
CA MET A 181 -8.48 10.89 -12.27
C MET A 181 -8.89 10.68 -10.81
N PRO A 182 -7.98 10.85 -9.82
CA PRO A 182 -8.34 10.81 -8.41
C PRO A 182 -9.45 11.80 -8.10
N PHE A 183 -10.45 11.36 -7.33
CA PHE A 183 -11.61 12.19 -6.98
C PHE A 183 -11.17 13.49 -6.28
N ASP A 184 -10.32 13.36 -5.27
CA ASP A 184 -9.85 14.48 -4.46
C ASP A 184 -9.03 15.48 -5.26
N ARG A 185 -8.19 14.96 -6.16
CA ARG A 185 -7.41 15.79 -7.09
C ARG A 185 -8.32 16.67 -7.94
N ALA A 186 -9.38 16.09 -8.48
CA ALA A 186 -10.30 16.81 -9.36
C ALA A 186 -10.98 17.98 -8.64
N PHE A 187 -11.40 17.77 -7.38
CA PHE A 187 -11.99 18.82 -6.55
C PHE A 187 -10.98 19.91 -6.19
N LEU A 188 -9.74 19.54 -5.82
CA LEU A 188 -8.71 20.53 -5.50
C LEU A 188 -8.27 21.32 -6.75
N GLU A 189 -8.16 20.70 -7.92
CA GLU A 189 -7.85 21.39 -9.18
C GLU A 189 -8.97 22.37 -9.55
N ALA A 190 -10.23 21.96 -9.42
CA ALA A 190 -11.38 22.84 -9.69
C ALA A 190 -11.45 24.02 -8.70
N ALA A 191 -11.20 23.77 -7.41
CA ALA A 191 -11.13 24.81 -6.40
C ALA A 191 -9.96 25.78 -6.63
N ALA A 192 -8.78 25.28 -7.00
CA ALA A 192 -7.62 26.10 -7.32
C ALA A 192 -7.88 26.98 -8.54
N PHE A 193 -8.50 26.42 -9.58
CA PHE A 193 -8.91 27.16 -10.77
C PHE A 193 -9.87 28.31 -10.42
N ARG A 194 -10.92 28.03 -9.62
CA ARG A 194 -11.88 29.05 -9.17
C ARG A 194 -11.22 30.15 -8.33
N ALA A 195 -10.24 29.80 -7.50
CA ALA A 195 -9.49 30.73 -6.66
C ALA A 195 -8.36 31.48 -7.41
N GLY A 196 -8.12 31.19 -8.69
CA GLY A 196 -7.01 31.78 -9.46
C GLY A 196 -5.63 31.33 -8.97
N LEU A 197 -5.54 30.15 -8.35
CA LEU A 197 -4.31 29.57 -7.83
C LEU A 197 -3.72 28.56 -8.84
N MET A 198 -2.39 28.48 -8.88
CA MET A 198 -1.73 27.42 -9.63
C MET A 198 -1.78 26.12 -8.84
N PHE A 199 -2.19 25.03 -9.50
CA PHE A 199 -2.10 23.70 -8.91
C PHE A 199 -0.63 23.23 -8.93
N PRO A 200 -0.06 22.80 -7.79
CA PRO A 200 1.34 22.44 -7.71
C PRO A 200 1.63 21.09 -8.42
N PRO A 201 2.89 20.82 -8.78
CA PRO A 201 3.29 19.48 -9.20
C PRO A 201 3.18 18.52 -8.01
N VAL A 202 2.39 17.46 -8.19
CA VAL A 202 2.09 16.44 -7.18
C VAL A 202 1.96 15.09 -7.88
N GLU A 203 2.57 14.05 -7.32
CA GLU A 203 2.34 12.68 -7.77
C GLU A 203 1.15 12.10 -7.01
N TRP A 204 0.23 11.43 -7.69
CA TRP A 204 -0.96 10.84 -7.08
C TRP A 204 -0.91 9.32 -7.16
N VAL A 205 -1.20 8.68 -6.03
CA VAL A 205 -1.30 7.23 -5.88
C VAL A 205 -2.69 6.88 -5.40
N ASP A 206 -3.32 5.91 -6.05
CA ASP A 206 -4.61 5.37 -5.62
C ASP A 206 -4.40 4.15 -4.72
N SER A 207 -4.72 4.31 -3.43
CA SER A 207 -4.66 3.23 -2.43
C SER A 207 -5.60 2.06 -2.77
N LEU A 208 -6.70 2.30 -3.50
CA LEU A 208 -7.63 1.27 -3.96
C LEU A 208 -6.95 0.36 -5.00
N GLU A 209 -6.25 0.94 -5.97
CA GLU A 209 -5.51 0.17 -6.98
C GLU A 209 -4.33 -0.59 -6.35
N ALA A 210 -3.63 0.04 -5.41
CA ALA A 210 -2.59 -0.63 -4.64
C ALA A 210 -3.14 -1.85 -3.88
N ALA A 211 -4.30 -1.70 -3.23
CA ALA A 211 -4.99 -2.78 -2.53
C ALA A 211 -5.40 -3.93 -3.48
N LYS A 212 -5.87 -3.62 -4.69
CA LYS A 212 -6.21 -4.65 -5.71
C LYS A 212 -4.99 -5.47 -6.14
N VAL A 213 -3.83 -4.83 -6.25
CA VAL A 213 -2.57 -5.50 -6.59
C VAL A 213 -2.08 -6.36 -5.42
N ALA A 214 -2.13 -5.82 -4.20
CA ALA A 214 -1.66 -6.50 -3.00
C ALA A 214 -2.55 -7.71 -2.62
N TRP A 215 -3.87 -7.54 -2.65
CA TRP A 215 -4.85 -8.48 -2.11
C TRP A 215 -5.87 -8.92 -3.14
N THR A 216 -5.46 -9.77 -4.08
CA THR A 216 -6.34 -10.26 -5.14
C THR A 216 -7.53 -11.06 -4.60
N GLY A 217 -8.74 -10.75 -5.08
CA GLY A 217 -9.94 -11.56 -4.82
C GLY A 217 -10.82 -11.11 -3.66
N LEU A 218 -10.57 -9.93 -3.07
CA LEU A 218 -11.50 -9.35 -2.11
C LEU A 218 -12.86 -9.03 -2.77
N ARG A 219 -13.94 -9.16 -2.00
CA ARG A 219 -15.32 -8.91 -2.47
C ARG A 219 -15.57 -7.43 -2.78
N SER A 220 -14.87 -6.54 -2.09
CA SER A 220 -14.96 -5.10 -2.25
C SER A 220 -13.64 -4.46 -1.81
N TYR A 221 -13.28 -3.35 -2.47
CA TYR A 221 -12.12 -2.53 -2.15
C TYR A 221 -12.52 -1.11 -1.74
N SER A 222 -13.79 -0.90 -1.35
CA SER A 222 -14.15 0.38 -0.74
C SER A 222 -13.36 0.58 0.56
N LEU A 223 -13.07 1.83 0.89
CA LEU A 223 -12.28 2.16 2.09
C LEU A 223 -12.84 1.50 3.34
N GLY A 224 -14.17 1.56 3.55
CA GLY A 224 -14.84 0.86 4.65
C GLY A 224 -14.55 -0.65 4.73
N ASN A 225 -14.64 -1.37 3.61
CA ASN A 225 -14.37 -2.81 3.59
C ASN A 225 -12.87 -3.12 3.80
N LEU A 226 -11.98 -2.27 3.29
CA LEU A 226 -10.54 -2.44 3.49
C LEU A 226 -10.13 -2.17 4.94
N ARG A 227 -10.77 -1.19 5.61
CA ARG A 227 -10.58 -0.93 7.04
C ARG A 227 -10.96 -2.15 7.87
N GLU A 228 -12.11 -2.75 7.60
CA GLU A 228 -12.55 -3.99 8.26
C GLU A 228 -11.59 -5.15 7.98
N TRP A 229 -11.19 -5.32 6.71
CA TRP A 229 -10.28 -6.39 6.29
C TRP A 229 -8.90 -6.27 6.96
N LEU A 230 -8.38 -5.05 7.09
CA LEU A 230 -7.15 -4.72 7.82
C LEU A 230 -7.32 -4.68 9.34
N ARG A 231 -8.55 -4.81 9.87
CA ARG A 231 -8.87 -4.68 11.30
C ARG A 231 -8.42 -3.35 11.90
N LEU A 232 -8.53 -2.27 11.12
CA LEU A 232 -8.22 -0.92 11.61
C LEU A 232 -9.22 -0.50 12.70
N PRO A 233 -8.82 0.41 13.61
CA PRO A 233 -9.71 0.94 14.63
C PRO A 233 -11.02 1.48 14.05
N GLU A 234 -12.11 1.21 14.76
CA GLU A 234 -13.43 1.75 14.43
C GLU A 234 -13.46 3.25 14.74
N VAL A 235 -13.82 4.04 13.74
CA VAL A 235 -13.94 5.50 13.81
C VAL A 235 -15.10 5.91 12.89
N PRO A 236 -15.61 7.16 13.01
CA PRO A 236 -16.62 7.66 12.07
C PRO A 236 -16.16 7.54 10.62
N MET A 237 -17.01 6.96 9.76
CA MET A 237 -16.85 7.01 8.31
C MET A 237 -17.39 8.32 7.75
N HIS A 238 -16.96 8.66 6.52
CA HIS A 238 -17.37 9.89 5.84
C HIS A 238 -16.97 11.13 6.62
N ARG A 239 -15.73 11.08 7.10
CA ARG A 239 -15.03 12.19 7.74
C ARG A 239 -13.64 12.23 7.18
N ALA A 240 -13.22 13.40 6.72
CA ALA A 240 -12.00 13.53 5.94
C ALA A 240 -10.76 13.03 6.71
N TRP A 241 -10.63 13.38 7.99
CA TRP A 241 -9.44 12.98 8.76
C TRP A 241 -9.34 11.46 8.95
N PRO A 242 -10.35 10.78 9.53
CA PRO A 242 -10.28 9.33 9.68
C PRO A 242 -10.15 8.56 8.36
N ASP A 243 -10.72 9.07 7.27
CA ASP A 243 -10.64 8.42 5.96
C ASP A 243 -9.28 8.68 5.27
N ALA A 244 -8.69 9.88 5.41
CA ALA A 244 -7.30 10.13 5.02
C ALA A 244 -6.31 9.22 5.76
N VAL A 245 -6.46 9.05 7.08
CA VAL A 245 -5.64 8.10 7.85
C VAL A 245 -5.80 6.69 7.31
N ALA A 246 -7.04 6.24 7.08
CA ALA A 246 -7.31 4.91 6.56
C ALA A 246 -6.71 4.67 5.17
N ALA A 247 -6.82 5.64 4.25
CA ALA A 247 -6.22 5.55 2.92
C ALA A 247 -4.69 5.42 3.00
N GLY A 248 -4.04 6.17 3.90
CA GLY A 248 -2.61 6.06 4.16
C GLY A 248 -2.19 4.70 4.72
N LEU A 249 -2.95 4.15 5.68
CA LEU A 249 -2.71 2.83 6.24
C LEU A 249 -2.96 1.70 5.24
N VAL A 250 -3.97 1.83 4.37
CA VAL A 250 -4.20 0.91 3.26
C VAL A 250 -3.02 0.89 2.31
N TRP A 251 -2.53 2.07 1.91
CA TRP A 251 -1.35 2.18 1.06
C TRP A 251 -0.10 1.56 1.69
N LEU A 252 0.19 1.87 2.96
CA LEU A 252 1.29 1.28 3.70
C LEU A 252 1.19 -0.24 3.77
N SER A 253 0.01 -0.76 4.10
CA SER A 253 -0.24 -2.20 4.17
C SER A 253 -0.11 -2.88 2.81
N ALA A 254 -0.53 -2.20 1.74
CA ALA A 254 -0.40 -2.71 0.38
C ALA A 254 1.08 -2.76 -0.05
N LEU A 255 1.85 -1.71 0.21
CA LEU A 255 3.31 -1.68 0.00
C LEU A 255 4.03 -2.77 0.79
N SER A 256 3.54 -3.05 1.99
CA SER A 256 4.16 -4.03 2.88
C SER A 256 3.86 -5.49 2.51
N THR A 257 2.90 -5.70 1.62
CA THR A 257 2.54 -7.03 1.08
C THR A 257 3.46 -7.46 -0.09
N ASN A 258 4.70 -6.96 -0.14
CA ASN A 258 5.64 -7.24 -1.23
C ASN A 258 5.87 -8.74 -1.44
N ARG A 259 5.89 -9.15 -2.70
CA ARG A 259 6.14 -10.54 -3.08
C ARG A 259 7.63 -10.75 -3.28
N ILE A 260 8.28 -11.38 -2.31
CA ILE A 260 9.62 -11.90 -2.52
C ILE A 260 9.55 -13.23 -3.24
N THR A 261 10.35 -13.37 -4.29
CA THR A 261 10.45 -14.60 -5.08
C THR A 261 11.84 -15.18 -4.87
N VAL A 262 11.91 -16.44 -4.41
CA VAL A 262 13.17 -17.18 -4.31
C VAL A 262 13.27 -18.11 -5.51
N VAL A 263 14.35 -17.99 -6.26
CA VAL A 263 14.61 -18.80 -7.45
C VAL A 263 15.71 -19.79 -7.12
N VAL A 264 15.46 -21.09 -7.32
CA VAL A 264 16.47 -22.14 -7.14
C VAL A 264 16.65 -22.90 -8.45
N LEU A 265 17.85 -22.86 -9.00
CA LEU A 265 18.21 -23.48 -10.27
C LEU A 265 19.16 -24.64 -10.01
N ALA A 266 18.84 -25.84 -10.51
CA ALA A 266 19.79 -26.94 -10.51
C ALA A 266 20.65 -26.89 -11.79
N GLU A 267 21.97 -26.90 -11.64
CA GLU A 267 22.89 -26.95 -12.78
C GLU A 267 22.61 -28.20 -13.66
N GLY A 268 22.67 -28.04 -14.98
CA GLY A 268 22.41 -29.13 -15.93
C GLY A 268 20.93 -29.45 -16.21
N THR A 269 19.98 -28.67 -15.70
CA THR A 269 18.54 -28.84 -15.99
C THR A 269 18.01 -27.75 -16.93
N ALA A 270 17.24 -28.13 -17.96
CA ALA A 270 16.68 -27.23 -18.97
C ALA A 270 15.43 -26.43 -18.49
N SER A 271 15.05 -26.53 -17.21
CA SER A 271 13.85 -25.87 -16.67
C SER A 271 14.08 -25.46 -15.20
N PRO A 272 14.17 -24.15 -14.90
CA PRO A 272 14.22 -23.58 -13.56
C PRO A 272 13.17 -24.16 -12.60
N CYS A 273 13.56 -24.47 -11.37
CA CYS A 273 12.60 -24.70 -10.29
C CYS A 273 12.32 -23.35 -9.60
N ALA A 274 11.40 -22.56 -10.15
CA ALA A 274 11.03 -21.29 -9.54
C ALA A 274 10.03 -21.52 -8.39
N VAL A 275 10.36 -21.06 -7.18
CA VAL A 275 9.46 -21.14 -6.00
C VAL A 275 9.19 -19.74 -5.48
N ALA A 276 8.06 -19.15 -5.88
CA ALA A 276 7.63 -17.87 -5.33
C ALA A 276 7.02 -18.08 -3.94
N ALA A 277 7.61 -17.47 -2.90
CA ALA A 277 7.08 -17.48 -1.54
C ALA A 277 6.62 -16.08 -1.16
N THR A 278 5.31 -15.82 -1.26
CA THR A 278 4.73 -14.53 -0.89
C THR A 278 4.85 -14.31 0.62
N LEU A 279 5.57 -13.27 1.00
CA LEU A 279 5.68 -12.80 2.37
C LEU A 279 4.48 -11.89 2.62
N ALA A 280 3.64 -12.24 3.57
CA ALA A 280 2.48 -11.45 3.93
C ALA A 280 2.70 -10.89 5.33
N GLN A 281 2.49 -9.58 5.43
CA GLN A 281 2.41 -8.75 6.62
C GLN A 281 3.75 -8.33 7.22
N ILE A 282 4.00 -7.04 7.10
CA ILE A 282 4.75 -6.23 8.04
C ILE A 282 3.68 -5.65 8.95
N GLY A 283 3.63 -6.09 10.22
CA GLY A 283 2.52 -5.84 11.14
C GLY A 283 2.40 -4.41 11.68
N GLU A 284 1.14 -4.14 12.06
CA GLU A 284 0.47 -3.03 12.78
C GLU A 284 1.14 -1.64 12.91
#